data_AF-A0A2C6LHZ0-F1
#
_entry.id   AF-A0A2C6LHZ0-F1
#
_cell.length_a   1.000
_cell.length_b   1.000
_cell.length_c   1.000
_cell.angle_alpha   90.00
_cell.angle_beta   90.00
_cell.angle_gamma   90.00
#
_symmetry.space_group_name_H-M   'P 1'
#
loop_
_entity.id
_entity.type
_entity.pdbx_description
1 polymer ?
#
loop_
_entity_poly.entity_id
_entity_poly.type
_entity_poly.pdbx_seq_one_letter_code
_entity_poly.pdbx_strand_id
1 'polypeptide(L)'
;MRKEGCPQKWNLLDKYLDGFYFCRLKLVEIADLLGVTHKAIEKALKKFDREAYNFERELRKSQNKIKRKENDRVRKQKEREKEPSYHLIAKRILNDQEVLHILRLAIKKLILKEKLKSDKTFNEQIMCLRYIPCFKNIFHPIPQVTSPDVELITQRNIEKIVNYEIRAMRSDLVGVPGPAILEIPGYLSSYDVQSALIYAELAIKTAGYVPTDASVTDVQDGIIKIISPTELKKLRDTYLDESISMAKVPDQPALSDLTYEQKVKRIKSWRSQARAAERDASIWNVGGGTGKKGKGGGTVNIEERQKLSAKNGY
;
A
#
# COMPACT_ATOMS: atom_id res chain seq x y z
N MET A 1 38.69 0.82 -52.88
CA MET A 1 39.09 2.17 -52.42
C MET A 1 38.43 2.44 -51.07
N ARG A 2 39.20 2.49 -49.99
CA ARG A 2 38.68 2.88 -48.66
C ARG A 2 38.46 4.39 -48.69
N LYS A 3 37.22 4.85 -48.46
CA LYS A 3 36.95 6.29 -48.27
C LYS A 3 37.79 6.76 -47.09
N GLU A 4 38.68 7.73 -47.32
CA GLU A 4 39.50 8.35 -46.28
C GLU A 4 38.56 8.91 -45.22
N GLY A 5 38.48 8.19 -44.10
CA GLY A 5 37.63 8.56 -42.98
C GLY A 5 38.26 9.72 -42.21
N CYS A 6 37.43 10.67 -41.79
CA CYS A 6 37.83 11.82 -40.98
C CYS A 6 38.85 11.43 -39.87
N PRO A 7 40.06 12.05 -39.81
CA PRO A 7 41.17 11.63 -38.94
C PRO A 7 40.82 11.67 -37.44
N GLN A 8 39.84 12.49 -37.05
CA GLN A 8 39.32 12.54 -35.67
C GLN A 8 38.69 11.21 -35.22
N LYS A 9 38.17 10.39 -36.14
CA LYS A 9 37.52 9.10 -35.80
C LYS A 9 38.53 7.98 -35.52
N TRP A 10 39.72 8.06 -36.10
CA TRP A 10 40.79 7.06 -35.92
C TRP A 10 41.54 7.28 -34.61
N ASN A 11 41.84 8.54 -34.26
CA ASN A 11 42.42 8.91 -32.96
C ASN A 11 41.58 8.47 -31.74
N LEU A 12 40.26 8.33 -31.91
CA LEU A 12 39.38 7.85 -30.85
C LEU A 12 39.47 6.32 -30.67
N LEU A 13 39.73 5.58 -31.75
CA LEU A 13 39.82 4.13 -31.75
C LEU A 13 41.16 3.67 -31.17
N ASP A 14 42.25 4.31 -31.55
CA ASP A 14 43.60 3.94 -31.06
C ASP A 14 43.72 4.20 -29.57
N LYS A 15 43.27 5.38 -29.11
CA LYS A 15 43.20 5.68 -27.66
C LYS A 15 42.26 4.75 -26.90
N TYR A 16 41.22 4.24 -27.55
CA TYR A 16 40.34 3.25 -26.97
C TYR A 16 41.02 1.88 -26.84
N LEU A 17 41.67 1.41 -27.91
CA LEU A 17 42.38 0.12 -27.91
C LEU A 17 43.50 0.14 -26.86
N ASP A 18 44.20 1.27 -26.75
CA ASP A 18 45.22 1.49 -25.73
C ASP A 18 44.63 1.46 -24.31
N GLY A 19 43.56 2.24 -24.08
CA GLY A 19 42.89 2.29 -22.77
C GLY A 19 42.26 0.95 -22.34
N PHE A 20 41.74 0.18 -23.29
CA PHE A 20 41.04 -1.07 -23.01
C PHE A 20 41.99 -2.25 -22.84
N TYR A 21 42.93 -2.47 -23.78
CA TYR A 21 43.80 -3.64 -23.75
C TYR A 21 44.99 -3.46 -22.80
N PHE A 22 45.60 -2.27 -22.75
CA PHE A 22 46.79 -2.04 -21.92
C PHE A 22 46.44 -1.56 -20.52
N CYS A 23 45.48 -0.64 -20.40
CA CYS A 23 45.13 -0.06 -19.11
C CYS A 23 43.93 -0.74 -18.42
N ARG A 24 43.25 -1.70 -19.09
CA ARG A 24 42.05 -2.40 -18.59
C ARG A 24 40.96 -1.47 -18.04
N LEU A 25 40.86 -0.26 -18.60
CA LEU A 25 39.88 0.74 -18.18
C LEU A 25 38.47 0.35 -18.64
N LYS A 26 37.46 0.73 -17.84
CA LYS A 26 36.06 0.54 -18.24
C LYS A 26 35.68 1.52 -19.35
N LEU A 27 34.64 1.18 -20.12
CA LEU A 27 34.10 2.09 -21.14
C LEU A 27 33.72 3.47 -20.61
N VAL A 28 33.26 3.56 -19.36
CA VAL A 28 32.92 4.83 -18.71
C VAL A 28 34.19 5.65 -18.44
N GLU A 29 35.23 5.00 -17.92
CA GLU A 29 36.51 5.64 -17.61
C GLU A 29 37.21 6.12 -18.90
N ILE A 30 37.14 5.33 -19.98
CA ILE A 30 37.65 5.73 -21.29
C ILE A 30 36.80 6.86 -21.90
N ALA A 31 35.48 6.85 -21.69
CA ALA A 31 34.56 7.91 -22.11
C ALA A 31 34.90 9.25 -21.45
N ASP A 32 35.15 9.22 -20.14
CA ASP A 32 35.51 10.38 -19.36
C ASP A 32 36.88 10.93 -19.77
N LEU A 33 37.88 10.06 -19.99
CA LEU A 33 39.22 10.46 -20.46
C LEU A 33 39.21 11.10 -21.85
N LEU A 34 38.30 10.65 -22.72
CA LEU A 34 38.18 11.15 -24.09
C LEU A 34 37.16 12.30 -24.22
N GLY A 35 36.48 12.68 -23.14
CA GLY A 35 35.45 13.72 -23.15
C GLY A 35 34.25 13.38 -24.04
N VAL A 36 33.94 12.10 -24.21
CA VAL A 36 32.83 11.62 -25.06
C VAL A 36 31.82 10.84 -24.25
N THR A 37 30.61 10.67 -24.79
CA THR A 37 29.61 9.83 -24.11
C THR A 37 29.95 8.35 -24.21
N HIS A 38 29.72 7.59 -23.15
CA HIS A 38 29.87 6.12 -23.12
C HIS A 38 29.18 5.43 -24.32
N LYS A 39 28.01 5.93 -24.74
CA LYS A 39 27.28 5.40 -25.91
C LYS A 39 28.02 5.58 -27.23
N ALA A 40 28.81 6.66 -27.37
CA ALA A 40 29.60 6.91 -28.58
C ALA A 40 30.74 5.91 -28.70
N ILE A 41 31.43 5.60 -27.59
CA ILE A 41 32.48 4.57 -27.54
C ILE A 41 31.89 3.19 -27.81
N GLU A 42 30.75 2.85 -27.20
CA GLU A 42 30.09 1.57 -27.44
C GLU A 42 29.70 1.39 -28.93
N LYS A 43 29.24 2.45 -29.59
CA LYS A 43 28.94 2.43 -31.03
C LYS A 43 30.21 2.29 -31.89
N ALA A 44 31.30 2.96 -31.52
CA ALA A 44 32.58 2.85 -32.21
C ALA A 44 33.09 1.40 -32.12
N LEU A 45 33.10 0.84 -30.92
CA LEU A 45 33.46 -0.55 -30.67
C LEU A 45 32.68 -1.55 -31.50
N LYS A 46 31.35 -1.49 -31.47
CA LYS A 46 30.49 -2.36 -32.28
C LYS A 46 30.82 -2.34 -33.77
N LYS A 47 31.33 -1.20 -34.26
CA LYS A 47 31.61 -0.98 -35.68
C LYS A 47 33.04 -1.39 -36.07
N PHE A 48 34.01 -1.19 -35.19
CA PHE A 48 35.43 -1.33 -35.52
C PHE A 48 36.10 -2.54 -34.87
N ASP A 49 35.69 -2.95 -33.67
CA ASP A 49 36.20 -4.14 -32.97
C ASP A 49 35.07 -4.87 -32.22
N ARG A 50 34.46 -5.82 -32.92
CA ARG A 50 33.33 -6.61 -32.40
C ARG A 50 33.76 -7.60 -31.32
N GLU A 51 35.02 -8.04 -31.33
CA GLU A 51 35.53 -9.01 -30.36
C GLU A 51 35.75 -8.33 -29.00
N ALA A 52 36.41 -7.18 -28.97
CA ALA A 52 36.55 -6.37 -27.77
C ALA A 52 35.19 -5.98 -27.18
N TYR A 53 34.23 -5.61 -28.04
CA TYR A 53 32.86 -5.33 -27.60
C TYR A 53 32.20 -6.52 -26.90
N ASN A 54 32.32 -7.72 -27.48
CA ASN A 54 31.72 -8.93 -26.90
C ASN A 54 32.38 -9.28 -25.55
N PHE A 55 33.70 -9.20 -25.46
CA PHE A 55 34.45 -9.46 -24.22
C PHE A 55 34.05 -8.48 -23.11
N GLU A 56 34.00 -7.18 -23.39
CA GLU A 56 33.57 -6.15 -22.44
C GLU A 56 32.12 -6.39 -21.99
N ARG A 57 31.24 -6.76 -22.93
CA ARG A 57 29.83 -7.05 -22.63
C ARG A 57 29.70 -8.27 -21.72
N GLU A 58 30.51 -9.31 -21.90
CA GLU A 58 30.54 -10.48 -21.03
C GLU A 58 31.09 -10.14 -19.64
N LEU A 59 32.13 -9.31 -19.57
CA LEU A 59 32.69 -8.83 -18.32
C LEU A 59 31.69 -7.96 -17.52
N ARG A 60 30.93 -7.09 -18.18
CA ARG A 60 29.82 -6.36 -17.53
C ARG A 60 28.72 -7.30 -17.05
N LYS A 61 28.36 -8.32 -17.84
CA LYS A 61 27.36 -9.32 -17.43
C LYS A 61 27.82 -10.08 -16.19
N SER A 62 29.09 -10.51 -16.13
CA SER A 62 29.64 -11.24 -14.99
C SER A 62 29.73 -10.35 -13.74
N GLN A 63 30.22 -9.12 -13.86
CA GLN A 63 30.26 -8.15 -12.76
C GLN A 63 28.86 -7.81 -12.23
N ASN A 64 27.88 -7.58 -13.11
CA ASN A 64 26.50 -7.33 -12.70
C ASN A 64 25.88 -8.54 -12.02
N LYS A 65 26.21 -9.76 -12.46
CA LYS A 65 25.78 -10.99 -11.79
C LYS A 65 26.37 -11.10 -10.39
N ILE A 66 27.65 -10.73 -10.19
CA ILE A 66 28.30 -10.70 -8.87
C ILE A 66 27.63 -9.64 -7.98
N LYS A 67 27.48 -8.41 -8.45
CA LYS A 67 26.81 -7.32 -7.71
C LYS A 67 25.38 -7.68 -7.30
N ARG A 68 24.60 -8.32 -8.18
CA ARG A 68 23.25 -8.80 -7.83
C ARG A 68 23.30 -9.83 -6.71
N LYS A 69 24.19 -10.82 -6.79
CA LYS A 69 24.36 -11.83 -5.73
C LYS A 69 24.78 -11.19 -4.40
N GLU A 70 25.66 -10.21 -4.43
CA GLU A 70 26.12 -9.47 -3.25
C GLU A 70 24.98 -8.64 -2.64
N ASN A 71 24.26 -7.87 -3.45
CA ASN A 71 23.08 -7.12 -3.00
C ASN A 71 22.01 -8.04 -2.42
N ASP A 72 21.77 -9.21 -3.02
CA ASP A 72 20.84 -10.21 -2.50
C ASP A 72 21.32 -10.79 -1.16
N ARG A 73 22.64 -11.00 -0.99
CA ARG A 73 23.22 -11.44 0.30
C ARG A 73 23.03 -10.38 1.37
N VAL A 74 23.38 -9.12 1.07
CA VAL A 74 23.21 -7.99 2.00
C VAL A 74 21.75 -7.78 2.36
N ARG A 75 20.84 -7.87 1.38
CA ARG A 75 19.39 -7.78 1.62
C ARG A 75 18.92 -8.90 2.55
N LYS A 76 19.29 -10.15 2.28
CA LYS A 76 18.94 -11.30 3.14
C LYS A 76 19.56 -11.18 4.53
N GLN A 77 20.76 -10.63 4.65
CA GLN A 77 21.41 -10.40 5.93
C GLN A 77 20.64 -9.34 6.74
N LYS A 78 20.30 -8.20 6.13
CA LYS A 78 19.45 -7.18 6.76
C LYS A 78 18.06 -7.73 7.14
N GLU A 79 17.47 -8.58 6.31
CA GLU A 79 16.20 -9.26 6.63
C GLU A 79 16.33 -10.25 7.80
N ARG A 80 17.50 -10.85 8.01
CA ARG A 80 17.78 -11.73 9.17
C ARG A 80 18.08 -10.96 10.45
N GLU A 81 18.68 -9.78 10.33
CA GLU A 81 19.00 -8.89 11.45
C GLU A 81 17.76 -8.13 11.96
N LYS A 82 16.72 -8.00 11.13
CA LYS A 82 15.45 -7.43 11.58
C LYS A 82 14.78 -8.35 12.59
N GLU A 83 14.37 -7.78 13.71
CA GLU A 83 13.54 -8.49 14.66
C GLU A 83 12.25 -8.96 13.97
N PRO A 84 11.84 -10.21 14.22
CA PRO A 84 10.58 -10.72 13.71
C PRO A 84 9.42 -9.89 14.28
N SER A 85 8.48 -9.52 13.41
CA SER A 85 7.30 -8.78 13.85
C SER A 85 6.43 -9.64 14.78
N TYR A 86 5.82 -8.98 15.77
CA TYR A 86 5.04 -9.63 16.80
C TYR A 86 3.93 -10.51 16.23
N HIS A 87 3.21 -10.02 15.22
CA HIS A 87 2.11 -10.75 14.61
C HIS A 87 2.56 -12.07 13.93
N LEU A 88 3.79 -12.14 13.40
CA LEU A 88 4.33 -13.36 12.80
C LEU A 88 4.69 -14.40 13.86
N ILE A 89 5.24 -13.96 15.00
CA ILE A 89 5.56 -14.84 16.12
C ILE A 89 4.29 -15.35 16.79
N ALA A 90 3.34 -14.46 17.09
CA ALA A 90 2.05 -14.85 17.63
C ALA A 90 1.37 -15.89 16.72
N LYS A 91 1.39 -15.68 15.39
CA LYS A 91 0.88 -16.65 14.43
C LYS A 91 1.62 -18.00 14.48
N ARG A 92 2.95 -17.99 14.63
CA ARG A 92 3.73 -19.22 14.77
C ARG A 92 3.35 -19.98 16.04
N ILE A 93 3.21 -19.29 17.16
CA ILE A 93 2.80 -19.87 18.44
C ILE A 93 1.38 -20.43 18.36
N LEU A 94 0.46 -19.72 17.69
CA LEU A 94 -0.91 -20.21 17.46
C LEU A 94 -1.00 -21.45 16.56
N ASN A 95 0.05 -21.77 15.80
CA ASN A 95 0.10 -23.01 15.03
C ASN A 95 0.49 -24.22 15.88
N ASP A 96 0.99 -24.02 17.10
CA ASP A 96 1.27 -25.09 18.05
C ASP A 96 -0.06 -25.64 18.61
N GLN A 97 -0.26 -26.96 18.48
CA GLN A 97 -1.48 -27.63 18.92
C GLN A 97 -1.68 -27.55 20.44
N GLU A 98 -0.60 -27.61 21.23
CA GLU A 98 -0.70 -27.59 22.69
C GLU A 98 -1.11 -26.21 23.18
N VAL A 99 -0.47 -25.16 22.66
CA VAL A 99 -0.81 -23.76 22.95
C VAL A 99 -2.26 -23.47 22.55
N LEU A 100 -2.67 -23.93 21.36
CA LEU A 100 -4.01 -23.74 20.87
C LEU A 100 -5.05 -24.51 21.72
N HIS A 101 -4.69 -25.67 22.25
CA HIS A 101 -5.54 -26.41 23.19
C HIS A 101 -5.74 -25.63 24.50
N ILE A 102 -4.67 -25.11 25.10
CA ILE A 102 -4.75 -24.29 26.33
C ILE A 102 -5.57 -23.03 26.10
N LEU A 103 -5.37 -22.33 24.98
CA LEU A 103 -6.17 -21.17 24.62
C LEU A 103 -7.66 -21.52 24.53
N ARG A 104 -8.02 -22.65 23.90
CA ARG A 104 -9.41 -23.12 23.85
C ARG A 104 -9.99 -23.43 25.23
N LEU A 105 -9.20 -24.00 26.13
CA LEU A 105 -9.62 -24.24 27.52
C LEU A 105 -9.86 -22.92 28.28
N ALA A 106 -8.94 -21.96 28.14
CA ALA A 106 -9.08 -20.62 28.72
C ALA A 106 -10.34 -19.91 28.19
N ILE A 107 -10.61 -19.99 26.87
CA ILE A 107 -11.83 -19.46 26.24
C ILE A 107 -13.08 -20.08 26.87
N LYS A 108 -13.15 -21.41 26.97
CA LYS A 108 -14.31 -22.09 27.57
C LYS A 108 -14.54 -21.62 29.01
N LYS A 109 -13.47 -21.47 29.79
CA LYS A 109 -13.52 -21.02 31.17
C LYS A 109 -13.98 -19.56 31.29
N LEU A 110 -13.52 -18.68 30.41
CA LEU A 110 -13.97 -17.27 30.35
C LEU A 110 -15.45 -17.17 29.98
N ILE A 111 -15.90 -17.88 28.94
CA ILE A 111 -17.31 -17.93 28.53
C ILE A 111 -18.21 -18.41 29.67
N LEU A 112 -17.79 -19.44 30.43
CA LEU A 112 -18.55 -19.93 31.58
C LEU A 112 -18.61 -18.89 32.71
N LYS A 113 -17.50 -18.18 32.99
CA LYS A 113 -17.44 -17.11 34.01
C LYS A 113 -18.31 -15.90 33.63
N GLU A 114 -18.38 -15.54 32.35
CA GLU A 114 -19.04 -14.30 31.89
C GLU A 114 -20.51 -14.48 31.49
N LYS A 115 -20.94 -15.70 31.12
CA LYS A 115 -22.39 -16.02 31.01
C LYS A 115 -23.17 -15.74 32.30
N LEU A 116 -22.48 -15.65 33.43
CA LEU A 116 -23.05 -15.30 34.73
C LEU A 116 -23.11 -13.78 35.00
N LYS A 117 -22.49 -12.93 34.17
CA LYS A 117 -22.30 -11.48 34.47
C LYS A 117 -22.88 -10.48 33.45
N SER A 118 -23.34 -10.92 32.27
CA SER A 118 -23.96 -10.06 31.24
C SER A 118 -23.22 -8.74 30.96
N ASP A 119 -21.90 -8.79 30.80
CA ASP A 119 -21.08 -7.58 30.61
C ASP A 119 -20.83 -7.24 29.13
N LYS A 120 -20.82 -5.95 28.78
CA LYS A 120 -20.52 -5.46 27.42
C LYS A 120 -19.08 -5.79 26.98
N THR A 121 -18.14 -5.89 27.93
CA THR A 121 -16.73 -6.27 27.71
C THR A 121 -16.58 -7.69 27.16
N PHE A 122 -17.55 -8.57 27.42
CA PHE A 122 -17.56 -9.95 26.94
C PHE A 122 -17.69 -10.03 25.42
N ASN A 123 -18.51 -9.17 24.82
CA ASN A 123 -18.71 -9.15 23.37
C ASN A 123 -17.43 -8.73 22.63
N GLU A 124 -16.64 -7.83 23.20
CA GLU A 124 -15.33 -7.43 22.65
C GLU A 124 -14.29 -8.53 22.76
N GLN A 125 -14.25 -9.22 23.92
CA GLN A 125 -13.36 -10.36 24.11
C GLN A 125 -13.71 -11.49 23.12
N ILE A 126 -14.99 -11.80 22.93
CA ILE A 126 -15.46 -12.76 21.90
C ILE A 126 -15.09 -12.34 20.48
N MET A 127 -15.15 -11.04 20.14
CA MET A 127 -14.72 -10.56 18.83
C MET A 127 -13.22 -10.80 18.59
N CYS A 128 -12.40 -10.65 19.63
CA CYS A 128 -10.96 -10.90 19.56
C CYS A 128 -10.63 -12.39 19.38
N LEU A 129 -11.50 -13.30 19.85
CA LEU A 129 -11.36 -14.74 19.62
C LEU A 129 -11.43 -15.14 18.15
N ARG A 130 -12.02 -14.30 17.27
CA ARG A 130 -12.06 -14.54 15.82
C ARG A 130 -10.68 -14.50 15.16
N TYR A 131 -9.67 -13.97 15.86
CA TYR A 131 -8.29 -13.86 15.37
C TYR A 131 -7.40 -15.05 15.77
N ILE A 132 -7.91 -15.93 16.63
CA ILE A 132 -7.35 -17.26 16.92
C ILE A 132 -8.02 -18.22 15.90
N PRO A 133 -7.26 -18.92 15.04
CA PRO A 133 -7.55 -19.15 13.61
C PRO A 133 -8.95 -19.70 13.31
N CYS A 134 -9.66 -19.21 12.29
CA CYS A 134 -9.29 -19.22 10.86
C CYS A 134 -9.53 -17.87 10.16
N PHE A 135 -8.64 -17.41 9.26
CA PHE A 135 -8.96 -17.08 7.84
C PHE A 135 -7.78 -16.41 7.12
N LYS A 136 -7.76 -16.61 5.79
CA LYS A 136 -6.79 -16.09 4.82
C LYS A 136 -6.76 -14.55 4.83
N ASN A 137 -5.57 -13.98 4.69
CA ASN A 137 -5.37 -12.54 4.48
C ASN A 137 -6.28 -12.04 3.35
N ILE A 138 -7.22 -11.15 3.67
CA ILE A 138 -8.01 -10.43 2.66
C ILE A 138 -7.25 -9.14 2.38
N PHE A 139 -6.46 -9.15 1.31
CA PHE A 139 -6.00 -7.91 0.69
C PHE A 139 -7.16 -7.33 -0.11
N HIS A 140 -7.66 -6.16 0.26
CA HIS A 140 -8.57 -5.40 -0.59
C HIS A 140 -7.75 -4.48 -1.51
N PRO A 141 -7.91 -4.58 -2.85
CA PRO A 141 -7.39 -3.56 -3.75
C PRO A 141 -8.21 -2.27 -3.58
N ILE A 142 -7.53 -1.14 -3.48
CA ILE A 142 -8.15 0.20 -3.47
C ILE A 142 -8.31 0.66 -4.93
N PRO A 143 -9.51 1.05 -5.39
CA PRO A 143 -9.64 1.91 -6.56
C PRO A 143 -9.31 3.37 -6.17
N GLN A 144 -8.40 4.00 -6.91
CA GLN A 144 -8.15 5.44 -6.82
C GLN A 144 -9.31 6.19 -7.47
N VAL A 145 -10.01 7.01 -6.70
CA VAL A 145 -10.78 8.15 -7.23
C VAL A 145 -10.33 9.38 -6.44
N THR A 146 -9.97 10.43 -7.17
CA THR A 146 -9.62 11.75 -6.66
C THR A 146 -10.63 12.22 -5.63
N SER A 147 -10.17 12.44 -4.40
CA SER A 147 -10.94 13.07 -3.33
C SER A 147 -11.31 14.51 -3.73
N PRO A 148 -12.57 14.96 -3.56
CA PRO A 148 -12.94 16.35 -3.78
C PRO A 148 -12.26 17.27 -2.76
N ASP A 149 -12.09 18.56 -3.12
CA ASP A 149 -11.53 19.58 -2.24
C ASP A 149 -12.34 19.68 -0.93
N VAL A 150 -11.65 19.89 0.21
CA VAL A 150 -12.22 19.90 1.58
C VAL A 150 -13.42 20.84 1.72
N GLU A 151 -13.49 21.89 0.90
CA GLU A 151 -14.53 22.92 0.90
C GLU A 151 -15.87 22.48 0.28
N LEU A 152 -15.90 21.35 -0.45
CA LEU A 152 -17.08 20.84 -1.15
C LEU A 152 -17.67 19.55 -0.55
N ILE A 153 -17.14 19.11 0.59
CA ILE A 153 -17.54 17.84 1.20
C ILE A 153 -18.86 18.01 1.97
N THR A 154 -19.88 17.24 1.56
CA THR A 154 -21.16 17.13 2.26
C THR A 154 -21.08 16.16 3.44
N GLN A 155 -21.95 16.29 4.45
CA GLN A 155 -21.97 15.43 5.65
C GLN A 155 -22.09 13.94 5.30
N ARG A 156 -22.92 13.58 4.31
CA ARG A 156 -23.00 12.19 3.79
C ARG A 156 -21.71 11.69 3.14
N ASN A 157 -20.91 12.57 2.55
CA ASN A 157 -19.64 12.20 1.94
C ASN A 157 -18.53 12.10 2.99
N ILE A 158 -18.60 12.89 4.07
CA ILE A 158 -17.67 12.80 5.20
C ILE A 158 -17.68 11.41 5.81
N GLU A 159 -18.85 10.82 6.06
CA GLU A 159 -18.91 9.47 6.62
C GLU A 159 -18.21 8.44 5.70
N LYS A 160 -18.35 8.57 4.37
CA LYS A 160 -17.66 7.70 3.42
C LYS A 160 -16.15 7.89 3.46
N ILE A 161 -15.67 9.13 3.54
CA ILE A 161 -14.24 9.47 3.60
C ILE A 161 -13.64 8.95 4.91
N VAL A 162 -14.27 9.24 6.04
CA VAL A 162 -13.86 8.74 7.37
C VAL A 162 -13.83 7.22 7.38
N ASN A 163 -14.86 6.56 6.85
CA ASN A 163 -14.88 5.10 6.75
C ASN A 163 -13.76 4.54 5.85
N TYR A 164 -13.39 5.26 4.78
CA TYR A 164 -12.28 4.90 3.90
C TYR A 164 -10.93 5.05 4.62
N GLU A 165 -10.70 6.16 5.30
CA GLU A 165 -9.46 6.42 6.03
C GLU A 165 -9.27 5.46 7.20
N ILE A 166 -10.34 5.16 7.95
CA ILE A 166 -10.33 4.14 8.99
C ILE A 166 -10.04 2.76 8.39
N ARG A 167 -10.55 2.46 7.19
CA ARG A 167 -10.23 1.20 6.49
C ARG A 167 -8.78 1.15 6.04
N ALA A 168 -8.22 2.26 5.55
CA ALA A 168 -6.82 2.37 5.19
C ALA A 168 -5.93 2.20 6.42
N MET A 169 -6.22 2.87 7.54
CA MET A 169 -5.49 2.65 8.80
C MET A 169 -5.58 1.19 9.27
N ARG A 170 -6.74 0.54 9.10
CA ARG A 170 -6.91 -0.88 9.42
C ARG A 170 -6.16 -1.83 8.49
N SER A 171 -5.74 -1.42 7.29
CA SER A 171 -4.97 -2.33 6.41
C SER A 171 -3.61 -2.67 7.00
N ASP A 172 -3.08 -1.77 7.83
CA ASP A 172 -1.75 -1.91 8.44
C ASP A 172 -1.82 -2.54 9.84
N LEU A 173 -3.03 -2.84 10.33
CA LEU A 173 -3.30 -3.44 11.63
C LEU A 173 -3.69 -4.92 11.50
N VAL A 174 -3.14 -5.75 12.38
CA VAL A 174 -3.44 -7.19 12.45
C VAL A 174 -4.02 -7.53 13.81
N GLY A 175 -5.10 -8.33 13.80
CA GLY A 175 -5.66 -8.89 15.02
C GLY A 175 -4.73 -9.95 15.61
N VAL A 176 -4.29 -9.75 16.85
CA VAL A 176 -3.33 -10.61 17.54
C VAL A 176 -3.77 -10.85 18.99
N PRO A 177 -3.43 -12.01 19.58
CA PRO A 177 -3.54 -12.20 21.02
C PRO A 177 -2.59 -11.24 21.76
N GLY A 178 -2.88 -10.96 23.03
CA GLY A 178 -2.03 -10.12 23.87
C GLY A 178 -0.66 -10.72 24.14
N PRO A 179 0.32 -9.91 24.62
CA PRO A 179 1.75 -10.27 24.70
C PRO A 179 2.02 -11.50 25.57
N ALA A 180 1.13 -11.78 26.52
CA ALA A 180 1.18 -12.97 27.37
C ALA A 180 1.20 -14.30 26.59
N ILE A 181 0.83 -14.32 25.30
CA ILE A 181 0.96 -15.51 24.44
C ILE A 181 2.41 -16.00 24.32
N LEU A 182 3.38 -15.09 24.42
CA LEU A 182 4.79 -15.41 24.25
C LEU A 182 5.33 -16.34 25.34
N GLU A 183 4.73 -16.29 26.54
CA GLU A 183 5.15 -17.07 27.71
C GLU A 183 4.54 -18.49 27.74
N ILE A 184 3.41 -18.70 27.05
CA ILE A 184 2.65 -19.96 27.10
C ILE A 184 3.52 -21.18 26.70
N PRO A 185 4.31 -21.14 25.61
CA PRO A 185 5.15 -22.28 25.22
C PRO A 185 6.19 -22.65 26.30
N GLY A 186 6.72 -21.68 27.04
CA GLY A 186 7.68 -21.91 28.12
C GLY A 186 7.07 -22.67 29.30
N TYR A 187 5.84 -22.28 29.69
CA TYR A 187 5.10 -22.98 30.74
C TYR A 187 4.65 -24.39 30.32
N LEU A 188 4.27 -24.58 29.06
CA LEU A 188 3.96 -25.92 28.53
C LEU A 188 5.18 -26.84 28.52
N SER A 189 6.34 -26.31 28.13
CA SER A 189 7.61 -27.05 28.12
C SER A 189 8.07 -27.49 29.52
N SER A 190 7.64 -26.76 30.56
CA SER A 190 7.91 -27.08 31.97
C SER A 190 6.79 -27.88 32.65
N TYR A 191 5.79 -28.33 31.89
CA TYR A 191 4.59 -29.04 32.38
C TYR A 191 3.75 -28.24 33.39
N ASP A 192 3.90 -26.92 33.46
CA ASP A 192 3.07 -26.05 34.30
C ASP A 192 1.82 -25.56 33.54
N VAL A 193 0.84 -26.46 33.48
CA VAL A 193 -0.43 -26.22 32.80
C VAL A 193 -1.25 -25.11 33.47
N GLN A 194 -1.12 -24.92 34.78
CA GLN A 194 -1.88 -23.90 35.51
C GLN A 194 -1.42 -22.50 35.13
N SER A 195 -0.10 -22.26 35.16
CA SER A 195 0.45 -20.98 34.72
C SER A 195 0.18 -20.74 33.24
N ALA A 196 0.36 -21.74 32.38
CA ALA A 196 0.01 -21.63 30.96
C ALA A 196 -1.45 -21.16 30.74
N LEU A 197 -2.39 -21.67 31.55
CA LEU A 197 -3.79 -21.30 31.48
C LEU A 197 -4.06 -19.87 31.99
N ILE A 198 -3.35 -19.41 33.03
CA ILE A 198 -3.44 -18.02 33.51
C ILE A 198 -2.97 -17.04 32.43
N TYR A 199 -1.81 -17.31 31.82
CA TYR A 199 -1.26 -16.48 30.74
C TYR A 199 -2.13 -16.53 29.48
N ALA A 200 -2.75 -17.67 29.18
CA ALA A 200 -3.75 -17.78 28.12
C ALA A 200 -5.00 -16.91 28.39
N GLU A 201 -5.54 -16.91 29.61
CA GLU A 201 -6.64 -16.01 30.00
C GLU A 201 -6.22 -14.53 29.84
N LEU A 202 -4.99 -14.18 30.24
CA LEU A 202 -4.47 -12.82 30.10
C LEU A 202 -4.30 -12.41 28.64
N ALA A 203 -3.73 -13.29 27.80
CA ALA A 203 -3.53 -13.06 26.37
C ALA A 203 -4.87 -12.84 25.64
N ILE A 204 -5.92 -13.56 26.04
CA ILE A 204 -7.27 -13.37 25.49
C ILE A 204 -7.86 -12.02 25.89
N LYS A 205 -7.74 -11.64 27.17
CA LYS A 205 -8.28 -10.37 27.69
C LYS A 205 -7.60 -9.14 27.10
N THR A 206 -6.32 -9.28 26.76
CA THR A 206 -5.48 -8.20 26.20
C THR A 206 -5.31 -8.30 24.69
N ALA A 207 -6.09 -9.16 24.03
CA ALA A 207 -6.09 -9.28 22.58
C ALA A 207 -6.65 -8.02 21.91
N GLY A 208 -6.16 -7.71 20.71
CA GLY A 208 -6.56 -6.53 19.97
C GLY A 208 -5.79 -6.39 18.66
N TYR A 209 -5.55 -5.16 18.25
CA TYR A 209 -4.88 -4.84 16.99
C TYR A 209 -3.49 -4.27 17.22
N VAL A 210 -2.53 -4.70 16.40
CA VAL A 210 -1.14 -4.23 16.41
C VAL A 210 -0.70 -3.93 14.97
N PRO A 211 0.13 -2.90 14.74
CA PRO A 211 0.76 -2.65 13.45
C PRO A 211 1.53 -3.86 12.90
N THR A 212 1.50 -4.07 11.59
CA THR A 212 2.22 -5.20 10.93
C THR A 212 3.73 -5.17 11.15
N ASP A 213 4.31 -3.99 11.33
CA ASP A 213 5.73 -3.73 11.52
C ASP A 213 6.17 -3.70 12.98
N ALA A 214 5.26 -3.78 13.94
CA ALA A 214 5.58 -3.80 15.37
C ALA A 214 6.48 -5.01 15.72
N SER A 215 7.61 -4.73 16.37
CA SER A 215 8.52 -5.78 16.86
C SER A 215 7.94 -6.45 18.12
N VAL A 216 8.53 -7.58 18.51
CA VAL A 216 8.15 -8.25 19.76
C VAL A 216 8.52 -7.42 20.98
N THR A 217 9.72 -6.83 20.97
CA THR A 217 10.26 -6.03 22.07
C THR A 217 9.39 -4.81 22.31
N ASP A 218 9.02 -4.07 21.25
CA ASP A 218 8.15 -2.90 21.35
C ASP A 218 6.79 -3.20 22.00
N VAL A 219 6.23 -4.39 21.74
CA VAL A 219 4.94 -4.81 22.29
C VAL A 219 5.09 -5.32 23.74
N GLN A 220 6.17 -6.04 24.06
CA GLN A 220 6.46 -6.50 25.41
C GLN A 220 6.77 -5.35 26.37
N ASP A 221 7.56 -4.38 25.91
CA ASP A 221 7.97 -3.20 26.68
C ASP A 221 6.85 -2.14 26.78
N GLY A 222 5.75 -2.35 26.06
CA GLY A 222 4.58 -1.45 26.06
C GLY A 222 4.79 -0.15 25.28
N ILE A 223 5.85 -0.05 24.46
CA ILE A 223 6.10 1.07 23.55
C ILE A 223 4.97 1.14 22.51
N ILE A 224 4.59 0.00 21.94
CA ILE A 224 3.44 -0.13 21.05
C ILE A 224 2.28 -0.76 21.81
N LYS A 225 1.26 0.05 22.09
CA LYS A 225 0.04 -0.42 22.76
C LYS A 225 -0.83 -1.23 21.81
N ILE A 226 -1.31 -2.39 22.28
CA ILE A 226 -2.36 -3.15 21.59
C ILE A 226 -3.67 -2.37 21.66
N ILE A 227 -4.21 -2.03 20.49
CA ILE A 227 -5.43 -1.22 20.38
C ILE A 227 -6.65 -2.13 20.47
N SER A 228 -7.56 -1.84 21.38
CA SER A 228 -8.80 -2.62 21.49
C SER A 228 -9.79 -2.29 20.33
N PRO A 229 -10.71 -3.20 19.99
CA PRO A 229 -11.75 -2.91 19.01
C PRO A 229 -12.63 -1.72 19.39
N THR A 230 -12.86 -1.49 20.68
CA THR A 230 -13.58 -0.32 21.18
C THR A 230 -12.82 0.98 20.99
N GLU A 231 -11.52 0.98 21.23
CA GLU A 231 -10.67 2.15 21.01
C GLU A 231 -10.69 2.54 19.53
N LEU A 232 -10.58 1.58 18.60
CA LEU A 232 -10.74 1.85 17.17
C LEU A 232 -12.12 2.39 16.79
N LYS A 233 -13.19 1.91 17.45
CA LYS A 233 -14.54 2.42 17.21
C LYS A 233 -14.68 3.86 17.72
N LYS A 234 -14.18 4.15 18.92
CA LYS A 234 -14.14 5.51 19.48
C LYS A 234 -13.37 6.46 18.57
N LEU A 235 -12.20 6.04 18.08
CA LEU A 235 -11.38 6.84 17.17
C LEU A 235 -12.10 7.15 15.85
N ARG A 236 -12.85 6.19 15.29
CA ARG A 236 -13.73 6.43 14.14
C ARG A 236 -14.79 7.48 14.47
N ASP A 237 -15.49 7.30 15.58
CA ASP A 237 -16.64 8.12 15.93
C ASP A 237 -16.18 9.56 16.26
N THR A 238 -15.05 9.74 16.96
CA THR A 238 -14.46 11.08 17.21
C THR A 238 -14.03 11.75 15.91
N TYR A 239 -13.37 11.02 15.01
CA TYR A 239 -12.91 11.57 13.75
C TYR A 239 -14.08 11.93 12.82
N LEU A 240 -15.17 11.16 12.90
CA LEU A 240 -16.42 11.46 12.21
C LEU A 240 -17.04 12.75 12.75
N ASP A 241 -17.16 12.89 14.07
CA ASP A 241 -17.75 14.07 14.71
C ASP A 241 -16.93 15.34 14.41
N GLU A 242 -15.60 15.25 14.51
CA GLU A 242 -14.69 16.34 14.13
C GLU A 242 -14.86 16.72 12.66
N SER A 243 -14.86 15.73 11.75
CA SER A 243 -15.02 15.99 10.32
C SER A 243 -16.37 16.62 10.01
N ILE A 244 -17.47 16.15 10.63
CA ILE A 244 -18.81 16.72 10.48
C ILE A 244 -18.85 18.16 10.99
N SER A 245 -18.18 18.47 12.10
CA SER A 245 -18.11 19.83 12.64
C SER A 245 -17.41 20.81 11.70
N MET A 246 -16.48 20.32 10.88
CA MET A 246 -15.78 21.10 9.87
C MET A 246 -16.55 21.23 8.55
N ALA A 247 -17.64 20.47 8.38
CA ALA A 247 -18.47 20.49 7.18
C ALA A 247 -19.21 21.82 7.04
N LYS A 248 -18.81 22.65 6.07
CA LYS A 248 -19.46 23.94 5.80
C LYS A 248 -20.68 23.83 4.88
N VAL A 249 -20.82 22.70 4.18
CA VAL A 249 -21.86 22.51 3.16
C VAL A 249 -22.97 21.61 3.72
N PRO A 250 -24.22 22.10 3.82
CA PRO A 250 -25.33 21.25 4.22
C PRO A 250 -25.57 20.15 3.19
N ASP A 251 -25.98 18.97 3.66
CA ASP A 251 -26.40 17.90 2.77
C ASP A 251 -27.52 18.39 1.84
N GLN A 252 -27.46 17.94 0.58
CA GLN A 252 -28.60 18.18 -0.31
C GLN A 252 -29.84 17.45 0.25
N PRO A 253 -31.00 18.13 0.33
CA PRO A 253 -32.22 17.51 0.84
C PRO A 253 -32.57 16.27 0.01
N ALA A 254 -33.09 15.25 0.70
CA ALA A 254 -33.52 14.04 0.03
C ALA A 254 -34.68 14.36 -0.92
N LEU A 255 -34.88 13.49 -1.92
CA LEU A 255 -35.98 13.64 -2.86
C LEU A 255 -37.33 13.77 -2.14
N SER A 256 -37.52 13.12 -0.99
CA SER A 256 -38.73 13.23 -0.15
C SER A 256 -38.99 14.67 0.29
N ASP A 257 -37.93 15.38 0.67
CA ASP A 257 -37.98 16.67 1.38
C ASP A 257 -38.08 17.86 0.43
N LEU A 258 -37.96 17.61 -0.87
CA LEU A 258 -38.11 18.62 -1.92
C LEU A 258 -39.57 18.92 -2.22
N THR A 259 -39.86 20.20 -2.45
CA THR A 259 -41.18 20.62 -2.98
C THR A 259 -41.39 20.07 -4.39
N TYR A 260 -42.64 20.00 -4.84
CA TYR A 260 -42.98 19.49 -6.17
C TYR A 260 -42.21 20.21 -7.29
N GLU A 261 -42.10 21.54 -7.23
CA GLU A 261 -41.36 22.33 -8.21
C GLU A 261 -39.86 22.02 -8.24
N GLN A 262 -39.26 21.82 -7.06
CA GLN A 262 -37.85 21.45 -6.93
C GLN A 262 -37.59 20.03 -7.46
N LYS A 263 -38.51 19.10 -7.22
CA LYS A 263 -38.48 17.73 -7.80
C LYS A 263 -38.48 17.79 -9.33
N VAL A 264 -39.38 18.59 -9.92
CA VAL A 264 -39.46 18.78 -11.38
C VAL A 264 -38.17 19.37 -11.95
N LYS A 265 -37.59 20.40 -11.30
CA LYS A 265 -36.30 20.98 -11.71
C LYS A 265 -35.16 19.95 -11.65
N ARG A 266 -35.11 19.15 -10.59
CA ARG A 266 -34.08 18.12 -10.40
C ARG A 266 -34.19 16.99 -11.43
N ILE A 267 -35.41 16.53 -11.73
CA ILE A 267 -35.67 15.55 -12.79
C ILE A 267 -35.23 16.09 -14.16
N LYS A 268 -35.52 17.37 -14.47
CA LYS A 268 -35.06 18.01 -15.72
C LYS A 268 -33.53 18.06 -15.81
N SER A 269 -32.86 18.40 -14.70
CA SER A 269 -31.39 18.38 -14.62
C SER A 269 -30.81 16.98 -14.81
N TRP A 270 -31.40 15.95 -14.19
CA TRP A 270 -30.94 14.57 -14.39
C TRP A 270 -31.13 14.09 -15.84
N ARG A 271 -32.26 14.44 -16.46
CA ARG A 271 -32.48 14.13 -17.88
C ARG A 271 -31.47 14.84 -18.79
N SER A 272 -31.08 16.07 -18.48
CA SER A 272 -30.07 16.77 -19.29
C SER A 272 -28.68 16.16 -19.10
N GLN A 273 -28.32 15.78 -17.88
CA GLN A 273 -27.06 15.10 -17.57
C GLN A 273 -26.98 13.70 -18.20
N ALA A 274 -28.04 12.89 -18.12
CA ALA A 274 -28.10 11.59 -18.76
C ALA A 274 -27.91 11.71 -20.29
N ARG A 275 -28.60 12.66 -20.94
CA ARG A 275 -28.42 12.94 -22.37
C ARG A 275 -27.04 13.50 -22.74
N ALA A 276 -26.33 14.12 -21.80
CA ALA A 276 -24.96 14.57 -22.00
C ALA A 276 -23.98 13.39 -21.88
N ALA A 277 -24.16 12.54 -20.88
CA ALA A 277 -23.37 11.32 -20.71
C ALA A 277 -23.57 10.33 -21.87
N GLU A 278 -24.79 10.17 -22.39
CA GLU A 278 -25.06 9.38 -23.60
C GLU A 278 -24.31 9.94 -24.83
N ARG A 279 -24.24 11.28 -24.97
CA ARG A 279 -23.46 11.93 -26.03
C ARG A 279 -21.96 11.69 -25.86
N ASP A 280 -21.42 11.82 -24.66
CA ASP A 280 -20.00 11.57 -24.40
C ASP A 280 -19.64 10.08 -24.59
N ALA A 281 -20.50 9.15 -24.16
CA ALA A 281 -20.30 7.71 -24.34
C ALA A 281 -20.39 7.28 -25.82
N SER A 282 -21.28 7.91 -26.59
CA SER A 282 -21.37 7.68 -28.05
C SER A 282 -20.16 8.24 -28.80
N ILE A 283 -19.51 9.31 -28.31
CA ILE A 283 -18.25 9.81 -28.88
C ILE A 283 -17.08 8.85 -28.64
N TRP A 284 -17.07 8.11 -27.52
CA TRP A 284 -16.00 7.15 -27.20
C TRP A 284 -16.00 5.88 -28.08
N ASN A 285 -17.16 5.49 -28.61
CA ASN A 285 -17.31 4.30 -29.46
C ASN A 285 -17.18 4.57 -30.98
N VAL A 286 -16.95 5.82 -31.38
CA VAL A 286 -16.70 6.16 -32.78
C VAL A 286 -15.20 6.34 -32.97
N GLY A 287 -14.55 5.26 -33.43
CA GLY A 287 -13.19 5.30 -33.95
C GLY A 287 -13.01 6.44 -34.95
N GLY A 288 -11.81 7.02 -34.95
CA GLY A 288 -11.44 8.26 -35.64
C GLY A 288 -12.14 8.49 -36.99
N GLY A 289 -13.08 9.43 -36.99
CA GLY A 289 -13.68 10.00 -38.19
C GLY A 289 -13.18 11.42 -38.37
N THR A 290 -12.43 11.65 -39.45
CA THR A 290 -12.01 12.95 -39.96
C THR A 290 -13.19 13.94 -40.06
N GLY A 291 -13.37 14.78 -39.04
CA GLY A 291 -14.30 15.91 -39.03
C GLY A 291 -13.57 17.22 -39.28
N LYS A 292 -13.92 17.89 -40.38
CA LYS A 292 -13.44 19.23 -40.74
C LYS A 292 -13.39 20.17 -39.53
N LYS A 293 -12.23 20.82 -39.37
CA LYS A 293 -11.95 21.91 -38.43
C LYS A 293 -12.93 23.07 -38.69
N GLY A 294 -14.10 23.03 -38.05
CA GLY A 294 -15.06 24.13 -38.01
C GLY A 294 -14.50 25.26 -37.16
N LYS A 295 -14.58 26.49 -37.68
CA LYS A 295 -14.17 27.74 -37.03
C LYS A 295 -14.88 27.92 -35.69
N GLY A 296 -14.22 27.53 -34.61
CA GLY A 296 -14.75 27.61 -33.25
C GLY A 296 -13.96 26.73 -32.30
N GLY A 297 -12.64 26.79 -32.37
CA GLY A 297 -11.75 26.08 -31.46
C GLY A 297 -11.80 26.72 -30.07
N GLY A 298 -12.80 26.35 -29.28
CA GLY A 298 -12.77 26.53 -27.83
C GLY A 298 -12.05 25.33 -27.23
N THR A 299 -10.78 25.49 -26.87
CA THR A 299 -10.16 24.66 -25.84
C THR A 299 -10.99 24.88 -24.57
N VAL A 300 -11.88 23.92 -24.25
CA VAL A 300 -12.62 23.96 -23.00
C VAL A 300 -11.58 23.86 -21.88
N ASN A 301 -11.40 24.96 -21.16
CA ASN A 301 -10.46 25.04 -20.08
C ASN A 301 -10.93 24.09 -18.97
N ILE A 302 -10.04 23.23 -18.46
CA ILE A 302 -10.38 22.21 -17.46
C ILE A 302 -10.95 22.87 -16.18
N GLU A 303 -10.53 24.10 -15.89
CA GLU A 303 -11.06 24.95 -14.82
C GLU A 303 -12.55 25.30 -14.97
N GLU A 304 -13.07 25.44 -16.20
CA GLU A 304 -14.50 25.69 -16.41
C GLU A 304 -15.34 24.43 -16.18
N ARG A 305 -14.78 23.24 -16.46
CA ARG A 305 -15.41 21.95 -16.09
C ARG A 305 -15.49 21.79 -14.57
N GLN A 306 -14.44 22.16 -13.84
CA GLN A 306 -14.44 22.12 -12.37
C GLN A 306 -15.44 23.11 -11.77
N LYS A 307 -15.56 24.33 -12.33
CA LYS A 307 -16.57 25.31 -11.88
C LYS A 307 -18.01 24.84 -12.15
N LEU A 308 -18.27 24.12 -13.25
CA LEU A 308 -19.57 23.52 -13.55
C LEU A 308 -19.90 22.31 -12.66
N SER A 309 -18.89 21.53 -12.25
CA SER A 309 -19.01 20.43 -11.28
C SER A 309 -19.37 20.98 -9.90
N ALA A 310 -18.61 21.97 -9.43
CA ALA A 310 -18.80 22.62 -8.14
C ALA A 310 -20.16 23.35 -8.04
N LYS A 311 -20.60 24.04 -9.11
CA LYS A 311 -21.89 24.75 -9.13
C LYS A 311 -23.10 23.81 -9.18
N ASN A 312 -22.91 22.55 -9.58
CA ASN A 312 -23.95 21.52 -9.64
C ASN A 312 -23.83 20.46 -8.51
N GLY A 313 -22.89 20.64 -7.58
CA GLY A 313 -22.73 19.79 -6.40
C GLY A 313 -22.16 18.40 -6.69
N TYR A 314 -21.18 18.30 -7.60
CA TYR A 314 -20.31 17.13 -7.77
C TYR A 314 -18.91 17.45 -7.26
#